data_AF-A0A2T0PS80-F1
#
_entry.id   AF-A0A2T0PS80-F1
#
_cell.length_a   1.000
_cell.length_b   1.000
_cell.length_c   1.000
_cell.angle_alpha   90.00
_cell.angle_beta   90.00
_cell.angle_gamma   90.00
#
_symmetry.space_group_name_H-M   'P 1'
#
loop_
_entity.id
_entity.type
_entity.pdbx_description
1 polymer ?
#
loop_
_entity_poly.entity_id
_entity_poly.type
_entity_poly.pdbx_seq_one_letter_code
_entity_poly.pdbx_strand_id
1 'polypeptide(L)'
;MTTPPPGADGAGPTPGSGPATATATLPDLPPVQAAPPAPPKPAPAAGGGTRAPRPPAVVAAPLSVYVSGMALSILAAFLLGLVAHVTVVSQLRYERAQQIAYTELRAQLANALAPTGQTVVDPLDPEAQPRLVAMGAPVALLEIPAIGLRTVVGEGTTSSVLADGPGHRRDTVLPGQAGTSVIMGRQAAYGGPFAELATLAPGTEFTVTTGQGEHGYRVLGVRLPGDPLPQPPAQDEGRLTLVTAHGRPFLPEDVLRVDAELVSEVQPAPGRVIAAGTLPPEEGTLAGDDRAWIAVVLYGQAVAIAAAVITWARFRWGPRQAWIVGAPVLGFLGLSMADQIARLLPNLL
;
A
#
# COMPACT_ATOMS: atom_id res chain seq x y z
N MET A 1 34.13 46.46 26.34
CA MET A 1 35.54 46.65 25.96
C MET A 1 35.73 46.21 24.51
N THR A 2 36.45 46.86 23.61
CA THR A 2 36.95 48.27 23.51
C THR A 2 37.21 48.56 22.01
N THR A 3 37.36 49.83 21.63
CA THR A 3 37.50 50.37 20.23
C THR A 3 38.94 50.91 19.97
N PRO A 4 39.28 51.71 18.92
CA PRO A 4 39.02 51.60 17.47
C PRO A 4 40.27 51.56 16.49
N PRO A 5 40.70 52.60 15.71
CA PRO A 5 40.82 52.63 14.21
C PRO A 5 42.24 53.08 13.71
N PRO A 6 42.52 53.79 12.56
CA PRO A 6 41.75 54.20 11.34
C PRO A 6 42.47 54.11 9.94
N GLY A 7 41.78 54.54 8.86
CA GLY A 7 42.35 55.10 7.60
C GLY A 7 42.08 54.33 6.28
N ALA A 8 42.42 54.79 5.06
CA ALA A 8 42.57 56.13 4.43
C ALA A 8 43.28 56.01 3.04
N ASP A 9 43.07 56.81 1.97
CA ASP A 9 41.88 57.55 1.50
C ASP A 9 42.02 58.06 0.02
N GLY A 10 40.91 58.40 -0.67
CA GLY A 10 40.85 59.15 -1.96
C GLY A 10 41.13 58.40 -3.29
N ALA A 11 40.80 58.91 -4.50
CA ALA A 11 39.93 60.03 -4.93
C ALA A 11 39.56 59.92 -6.46
N GLY A 12 38.65 60.75 -6.99
CA GLY A 12 38.36 60.91 -8.46
C GLY A 12 38.41 62.40 -8.89
N PRO A 13 37.81 62.86 -10.02
CA PRO A 13 37.08 62.17 -11.10
C PRO A 13 37.42 62.68 -12.56
N THR A 14 36.46 62.57 -13.49
CA THR A 14 36.36 63.00 -14.93
C THR A 14 36.53 64.53 -15.20
N PRO A 15 36.47 65.12 -16.45
CA PRO A 15 35.99 64.62 -17.77
C PRO A 15 36.74 65.11 -19.06
N GLY A 16 36.21 64.85 -20.28
CA GLY A 16 36.35 65.80 -21.42
C GLY A 16 36.33 65.29 -22.89
N SER A 17 35.41 65.83 -23.71
CA SER A 17 35.45 66.07 -25.19
C SER A 17 35.80 64.96 -26.22
N GLY A 18 34.93 64.81 -27.26
CA GLY A 18 35.28 64.42 -28.64
C GLY A 18 35.25 65.66 -29.56
N PRO A 19 34.73 65.63 -30.81
CA PRO A 19 34.50 64.53 -31.77
C PRO A 19 35.12 64.81 -33.17
N ALA A 20 35.03 63.88 -34.15
CA ALA A 20 35.35 64.17 -35.56
C ALA A 20 34.65 63.23 -36.57
N THR A 21 34.45 63.67 -37.82
CA THR A 21 33.90 62.87 -38.93
C THR A 21 34.52 63.30 -40.27
N ALA A 22 35.10 62.34 -41.01
CA ALA A 22 35.49 62.45 -42.43
C ALA A 22 35.52 61.01 -43.00
N THR A 23 34.86 60.65 -44.10
CA THR A 23 34.91 61.13 -45.50
C THR A 23 36.01 60.43 -46.31
N ALA A 24 35.63 59.89 -47.47
CA ALA A 24 36.40 58.91 -48.24
C ALA A 24 37.33 59.54 -49.30
N THR A 25 38.27 58.74 -49.82
CA THR A 25 38.97 58.94 -51.11
C THR A 25 39.42 57.59 -51.67
N LEU A 26 39.38 57.44 -53.00
CA LEU A 26 39.82 56.29 -53.79
C LEU A 26 40.45 56.86 -55.07
N PRO A 27 41.74 56.59 -55.35
CA PRO A 27 42.11 55.67 -56.44
C PRO A 27 43.27 54.73 -55.98
N ASP A 28 43.92 53.88 -56.77
CA ASP A 28 43.98 53.71 -58.24
C ASP A 28 44.21 52.22 -58.63
N LEU A 29 44.07 51.86 -59.91
CA LEU A 29 44.10 50.47 -60.40
C LEU A 29 45.30 50.15 -61.32
N PRO A 30 46.15 49.16 -60.96
CA PRO A 30 47.12 48.57 -61.90
C PRO A 30 46.45 47.63 -62.94
N PRO A 31 47.12 47.35 -64.08
CA PRO A 31 46.43 46.96 -65.32
C PRO A 31 46.00 45.49 -65.44
N VAL A 32 45.04 45.28 -66.35
CA VAL A 32 44.43 43.99 -66.72
C VAL A 32 45.46 43.03 -67.32
N GLN A 33 45.53 41.80 -66.78
CA GLN A 33 46.23 40.67 -67.40
C GLN A 33 45.25 39.84 -68.24
N ALA A 34 45.69 39.35 -69.40
CA ALA A 34 44.82 38.74 -70.41
C ALA A 34 44.14 37.43 -69.95
N ALA A 35 42.91 37.22 -70.38
CA ALA A 35 42.09 36.08 -69.96
C ALA A 35 42.56 34.74 -70.58
N PRO A 36 42.58 33.64 -69.81
CA PRO A 36 42.68 32.29 -70.35
C PRO A 36 41.46 31.95 -71.25
N PRO A 37 41.62 31.04 -72.23
CA PRO A 37 40.52 30.62 -73.10
C PRO A 37 39.41 29.91 -72.32
N ALA A 38 38.16 30.13 -72.73
CA ALA A 38 36.98 29.63 -72.02
C ALA A 38 36.87 28.09 -72.03
N PRO A 39 36.39 27.46 -70.94
CA PRO A 39 36.07 26.04 -70.93
C PRO A 39 34.91 25.75 -71.91
N PRO A 40 34.85 24.54 -72.51
CA PRO A 40 33.83 24.20 -73.51
C PRO A 40 32.43 24.21 -72.91
N LYS A 41 31.43 24.58 -73.75
CA LYS A 41 30.01 24.55 -73.36
C LYS A 41 29.59 23.14 -72.91
N PRO A 42 28.71 23.02 -71.90
CA PRO A 42 28.21 21.73 -71.46
C PRO A 42 27.40 21.05 -72.57
N ALA A 43 27.59 19.73 -72.71
CA ALA A 43 26.81 18.89 -73.62
C ALA A 43 25.34 18.78 -73.13
N PRO A 44 24.37 18.59 -74.03
CA PRO A 44 22.97 18.37 -73.65
C PRO A 44 22.81 17.08 -72.83
N ALA A 45 21.88 17.08 -71.90
CA ALA A 45 21.74 16.02 -70.90
C ALA A 45 21.30 14.67 -71.51
N ALA A 46 22.20 13.68 -71.48
CA ALA A 46 21.83 12.27 -71.62
C ALA A 46 21.22 11.78 -70.29
N GLY A 47 20.01 11.24 -70.32
CA GLY A 47 19.30 10.78 -69.13
C GLY A 47 19.93 9.53 -68.51
N GLY A 48 20.44 9.64 -67.28
CA GLY A 48 21.08 8.54 -66.56
C GLY A 48 20.98 8.63 -65.04
N GLY A 49 20.04 9.41 -64.50
CA GLY A 49 19.88 9.59 -63.07
C GLY A 49 19.34 8.32 -62.39
N THR A 50 20.23 7.52 -61.80
CA THR A 50 19.88 6.46 -60.85
C THR A 50 19.21 7.08 -59.63
N ARG A 51 17.88 7.20 -59.70
CA ARG A 51 17.03 7.73 -58.64
C ARG A 51 17.29 6.92 -57.37
N ALA A 52 17.95 7.53 -56.39
CA ALA A 52 18.19 6.91 -55.09
C ALA A 52 16.87 6.33 -54.56
N PRO A 53 16.87 5.08 -54.04
CA PRO A 53 15.65 4.44 -53.58
C PRO A 53 15.01 5.34 -52.53
N ARG A 54 13.76 5.76 -52.78
CA ARG A 54 12.99 6.47 -51.77
C ARG A 54 12.97 5.58 -50.51
N PRO A 55 13.27 6.10 -49.31
CA PRO A 55 13.07 5.32 -48.10
C PRO A 55 11.62 4.83 -48.09
N PRO A 56 11.37 3.57 -47.71
CA PRO A 56 10.00 3.04 -47.70
C PRO A 56 9.14 3.97 -46.85
N ALA A 57 8.00 4.38 -47.40
CA ALA A 57 7.08 5.23 -46.68
C ALA A 57 6.62 4.47 -45.42
N VAL A 58 7.10 4.90 -44.25
CA VAL A 58 6.70 4.32 -42.98
C VAL A 58 5.22 4.60 -42.84
N VAL A 59 4.40 3.58 -43.11
CA VAL A 59 2.95 3.65 -42.95
C VAL A 59 2.71 3.89 -41.46
N ALA A 60 2.35 5.13 -41.13
CA ALA A 60 2.02 5.50 -39.76
C ALA A 60 0.90 4.57 -39.29
N ALA A 61 1.18 3.77 -38.26
CA ALA A 61 0.21 2.84 -37.72
C ALA A 61 -1.08 3.60 -37.39
N PRO A 62 -2.27 3.08 -37.77
CA PRO A 62 -3.52 3.80 -37.56
C PRO A 62 -3.69 4.08 -36.07
N LEU A 63 -4.26 5.24 -35.74
CA LEU A 63 -4.34 5.76 -34.37
C LEU A 63 -4.91 4.74 -33.38
N SER A 64 -5.84 3.89 -33.83
CA SER A 64 -6.39 2.76 -33.08
C SER A 64 -5.33 1.76 -32.56
N VAL A 65 -4.31 1.42 -33.36
CA VAL A 65 -3.22 0.51 -32.96
C VAL A 65 -2.34 1.16 -31.90
N TYR A 66 -2.05 2.46 -32.03
CA TYR A 66 -1.30 3.20 -31.02
C TYR A 66 -2.05 3.30 -29.69
N VAL A 67 -3.35 3.63 -29.74
CA VAL A 67 -4.24 3.69 -28.56
C VAL A 67 -4.39 2.30 -27.91
N SER A 68 -4.56 1.24 -28.69
CA SER A 68 -4.66 -0.14 -28.18
C SER A 68 -3.36 -0.60 -27.51
N GLY A 69 -2.20 -0.33 -28.14
CA GLY A 69 -0.89 -0.64 -27.56
C GLY A 69 -0.62 0.16 -26.27
N MET A 70 -1.01 1.43 -26.23
CA MET A 70 -0.91 2.26 -25.03
C MET A 70 -1.84 1.76 -23.90
N ALA A 71 -3.09 1.40 -24.21
CA ALA A 71 -4.03 0.84 -23.24
C ALA A 71 -3.53 -0.50 -22.66
N LEU A 72 -3.04 -1.41 -23.50
CA LEU A 72 -2.41 -2.67 -23.09
C LEU A 72 -1.17 -2.43 -22.21
N SER A 73 -0.35 -1.43 -22.55
CA SER A 73 0.84 -1.07 -21.75
C SER A 73 0.48 -0.51 -20.37
N ILE A 74 -0.57 0.31 -20.29
CA ILE A 74 -1.09 0.84 -19.03
C ILE A 74 -1.68 -0.28 -18.18
N LEU A 75 -2.47 -1.20 -18.78
CA LEU A 75 -3.03 -2.36 -18.07
C LEU A 75 -1.92 -3.29 -17.55
N ALA A 76 -0.90 -3.58 -18.36
CA ALA A 76 0.24 -4.38 -17.93
C ALA A 76 1.03 -3.72 -16.79
N ALA A 77 1.27 -2.40 -16.86
CA ALA A 77 1.92 -1.65 -15.79
C ALA A 77 1.08 -1.61 -14.50
N PHE A 78 -0.25 -1.50 -14.61
CA PHE A 78 -1.17 -1.58 -13.47
C PHE A 78 -1.16 -2.96 -12.81
N LEU A 79 -1.23 -4.04 -13.60
CA LEU A 79 -1.17 -5.41 -13.08
C LEU A 79 0.17 -5.73 -12.40
N LEU A 80 1.30 -5.28 -12.98
CA LEU A 80 2.62 -5.38 -12.35
C LEU A 80 2.69 -4.56 -11.04
N GLY A 81 2.11 -3.36 -11.03
CA GLY A 81 2.00 -2.52 -9.84
C GLY A 81 1.15 -3.17 -8.73
N LEU A 82 0.05 -3.84 -9.09
CA LEU A 82 -0.79 -4.59 -8.16
C LEU A 82 -0.05 -5.81 -7.57
N VAL A 83 0.69 -6.56 -8.40
CA VAL A 83 1.55 -7.65 -7.92
C VAL A 83 2.61 -7.13 -6.96
N ALA A 84 3.29 -6.02 -7.28
CA ALA A 84 4.28 -5.39 -6.40
C ALA A 84 3.65 -4.85 -5.10
N HIS A 85 2.43 -4.32 -5.13
CA HIS A 85 1.67 -3.92 -3.94
C HIS A 85 1.38 -5.11 -3.03
N VAL A 86 0.79 -6.18 -3.58
CA VAL A 86 0.41 -7.38 -2.83
C VAL A 86 1.62 -8.14 -2.27
N THR A 87 2.78 -8.11 -2.95
CA THR A 87 3.98 -8.85 -2.52
C THR A 87 4.96 -8.06 -1.66
N VAL A 88 5.08 -6.73 -1.84
CA VAL A 88 6.08 -5.90 -1.15
C VAL A 88 5.43 -4.85 -0.24
N VAL A 89 4.47 -4.08 -0.75
CA VAL A 89 3.87 -2.97 0.02
C VAL A 89 2.98 -3.48 1.14
N SER A 90 2.26 -4.59 0.92
CA SER A 90 1.43 -5.24 1.93
C SER A 90 2.23 -5.68 3.16
N GLN A 91 3.44 -6.20 2.95
CA GLN A 91 4.35 -6.67 4.00
C GLN A 91 4.84 -5.49 4.85
N LEU A 92 5.35 -4.44 4.20
CA LEU A 92 5.80 -3.23 4.89
C LEU A 92 4.66 -2.51 5.64
N ARG A 93 3.43 -2.56 5.11
CA ARG A 93 2.22 -2.06 5.81
C ARG A 93 1.95 -2.87 7.06
N TYR A 94 1.92 -4.21 6.97
CA TYR A 94 1.71 -5.10 8.11
C TYR A 94 2.77 -4.90 9.20
N GLU A 95 4.06 -4.92 8.85
CA GLU A 95 5.15 -4.68 9.82
C GLU A 95 4.99 -3.36 10.57
N ARG A 96 4.68 -2.27 9.84
CA ARG A 96 4.43 -0.95 10.43
C ARG A 96 3.18 -0.93 11.32
N ALA A 97 2.09 -1.56 10.89
CA ALA A 97 0.86 -1.63 11.67
C ALA A 97 1.06 -2.41 12.97
N GLN A 98 1.74 -3.55 12.91
CA GLN A 98 2.09 -4.39 14.06
C GLN A 98 3.02 -3.67 15.05
N GLN A 99 4.02 -2.91 14.58
CA GLN A 99 4.87 -2.08 15.44
C GLN A 99 4.09 -0.99 16.19
N ILE A 100 3.12 -0.36 15.53
CA ILE A 100 2.23 0.64 16.16
C ILE A 100 1.30 -0.04 17.17
N ALA A 101 0.62 -1.10 16.77
CA ALA A 101 -0.33 -1.84 17.61
C ALA A 101 0.34 -2.46 18.85
N TYR A 102 1.59 -2.94 18.73
CA TYR A 102 2.37 -3.44 19.87
C TYR A 102 2.81 -2.34 20.83
N THR A 103 3.21 -1.17 20.30
CA THR A 103 3.53 0.00 21.14
C THR A 103 2.30 0.47 21.91
N GLU A 104 1.15 0.55 21.24
CA GLU A 104 -0.14 0.93 21.83
C GLU A 104 -0.61 -0.09 22.87
N LEU A 105 -0.68 -1.38 22.52
CA LEU A 105 -1.09 -2.44 23.44
C LEU A 105 -0.18 -2.48 24.69
N ARG A 106 1.14 -2.34 24.51
CA ARG A 106 2.08 -2.29 25.63
C ARG A 106 1.81 -1.09 26.54
N ALA A 107 1.48 0.08 25.98
CA ALA A 107 1.12 1.26 26.76
C ALA A 107 -0.21 1.06 27.50
N GLN A 108 -1.22 0.47 26.85
CA GLN A 108 -2.51 0.15 27.46
C GLN A 108 -2.36 -0.86 28.61
N LEU A 109 -1.64 -1.97 28.40
CA LEU A 109 -1.35 -2.97 29.44
C LEU A 109 -0.61 -2.35 30.63
N ALA A 110 0.42 -1.53 30.38
CA ALA A 110 1.21 -0.89 31.43
C ALA A 110 0.42 0.13 32.28
N ASN A 111 -0.71 0.64 31.77
CA ASN A 111 -1.60 1.58 32.48
C ASN A 111 -2.94 0.94 32.89
N ALA A 112 -3.12 -0.39 32.74
CA ALA A 112 -4.37 -1.11 32.97
C ALA A 112 -5.58 -0.58 32.17
N LEU A 113 -5.33 -0.10 30.94
CA LEU A 113 -6.34 0.45 30.02
C LEU A 113 -6.71 -0.49 28.86
N ALA A 114 -6.06 -1.66 28.76
CA ALA A 114 -6.33 -2.61 27.69
C ALA A 114 -7.75 -3.21 27.82
N PRO A 115 -8.50 -3.41 26.71
CA PRO A 115 -9.87 -3.91 26.78
C PRO A 115 -10.00 -5.26 27.48
N THR A 116 -10.98 -5.37 28.37
CA THR A 116 -11.36 -6.60 29.09
C THR A 116 -12.74 -7.13 28.67
N GLY A 117 -13.36 -6.52 27.65
CA GLY A 117 -14.59 -6.98 27.03
C GLY A 117 -14.92 -6.18 25.77
N GLN A 118 -16.11 -6.38 25.22
CA GLN A 118 -16.59 -5.70 24.00
C GLN A 118 -16.74 -4.17 24.15
N THR A 119 -16.74 -3.64 25.37
CA THR A 119 -16.89 -2.21 25.66
C THR A 119 -15.81 -1.69 26.60
N VAL A 120 -15.39 -0.45 26.37
CA VAL A 120 -14.51 0.34 27.25
C VAL A 120 -15.26 1.55 27.82
N VAL A 121 -14.96 1.87 29.09
CA VAL A 121 -15.39 3.10 29.78
C VAL A 121 -14.20 4.06 29.79
N ASP A 122 -14.45 5.37 29.78
CA ASP A 122 -13.37 6.36 29.83
C ASP A 122 -12.83 6.50 31.27
N PRO A 123 -11.52 6.29 31.54
CA PRO A 123 -10.97 6.43 32.88
C PRO A 123 -11.09 7.84 33.45
N LEU A 124 -11.25 8.85 32.60
CA LEU A 124 -11.39 10.26 32.98
C LEU A 124 -12.86 10.67 33.20
N ASP A 125 -13.82 9.87 32.73
CA ASP A 125 -15.26 10.09 32.92
C ASP A 125 -15.97 8.74 33.13
N PRO A 126 -16.01 8.22 34.38
CA PRO A 126 -16.68 6.97 34.71
C PRO A 126 -18.23 7.01 34.60
N GLU A 127 -18.83 8.18 34.42
CA GLU A 127 -20.28 8.32 34.16
C GLU A 127 -20.59 8.30 32.64
N ALA A 128 -19.56 8.36 31.78
CA ALA A 128 -19.71 8.21 30.34
C ALA A 128 -20.25 6.82 29.97
N GLN A 129 -21.18 6.79 29.01
CA GLN A 129 -21.76 5.55 28.50
C GLN A 129 -20.66 4.64 27.91
N PRO A 130 -20.63 3.33 28.25
CA PRO A 130 -19.65 2.39 27.70
C PRO A 130 -19.66 2.40 26.16
N ARG A 131 -18.50 2.59 25.55
CA ARG A 131 -18.32 2.59 24.10
C ARG A 131 -17.82 1.22 23.64
N LEU A 132 -18.30 0.72 22.51
CA LEU A 132 -17.73 -0.48 21.89
C LEU A 132 -16.24 -0.25 21.57
N VAL A 133 -15.42 -1.30 21.71
CA VAL A 133 -14.01 -1.27 21.28
C VAL A 133 -13.95 -0.95 19.78
N ALA A 134 -13.04 -0.04 19.41
CA ALA A 134 -12.93 0.45 18.03
C ALA A 134 -12.30 -0.61 17.11
N MET A 135 -12.76 -0.66 15.85
CA MET A 135 -12.20 -1.56 14.83
C MET A 135 -10.70 -1.35 14.66
N GLY A 136 -9.92 -2.42 14.78
CA GLY A 136 -8.45 -2.40 14.71
C GLY A 136 -7.75 -1.91 16.00
N ALA A 137 -8.47 -1.53 17.06
CA ALA A 137 -7.85 -1.28 18.36
C ALA A 137 -7.28 -2.59 18.92
N PRO A 138 -6.07 -2.60 19.52
CA PRO A 138 -5.45 -3.83 19.96
C PRO A 138 -6.15 -4.40 21.20
N VAL A 139 -6.41 -5.71 21.20
CA VAL A 139 -7.06 -6.42 22.32
C VAL A 139 -6.19 -7.54 22.91
N ALA A 140 -5.26 -8.10 22.13
CA ALA A 140 -4.38 -9.16 22.59
C ALA A 140 -3.03 -9.20 21.83
N LEU A 141 -2.02 -9.80 22.45
CA LEU A 141 -0.78 -10.24 21.82
C LEU A 141 -0.82 -11.77 21.73
N LEU A 142 -0.74 -12.32 20.51
CA LEU A 142 -0.73 -13.75 20.21
C LEU A 142 0.72 -14.19 19.90
N GLU A 143 1.21 -15.20 20.62
CA GLU A 143 2.56 -15.72 20.51
C GLU A 143 2.52 -17.25 20.37
N ILE A 144 2.86 -17.77 19.17
CA ILE A 144 2.87 -19.21 18.85
C ILE A 144 4.30 -19.62 18.46
N PRO A 145 5.14 -20.05 19.43
CA PRO A 145 6.56 -20.29 19.19
C PRO A 145 6.86 -21.36 18.14
N ALA A 146 5.99 -22.36 18.00
CA ALA A 146 6.15 -23.48 17.06
C ALA A 146 6.20 -23.07 15.57
N ILE A 147 5.61 -21.91 15.23
CA ILE A 147 5.63 -21.31 13.88
C ILE A 147 6.27 -19.91 13.88
N GLY A 148 7.02 -19.56 14.95
CA GLY A 148 7.68 -18.26 15.09
C GLY A 148 6.74 -17.05 15.14
N LEU A 149 5.42 -17.24 15.28
CA LEU A 149 4.45 -16.17 15.19
C LEU A 149 4.42 -15.32 16.47
N ARG A 150 4.54 -14.01 16.31
CA ARG A 150 4.33 -12.99 17.34
C ARG A 150 3.58 -11.82 16.72
N THR A 151 2.33 -11.61 17.11
CA THR A 151 1.45 -10.64 16.43
C THR A 151 0.39 -10.07 17.36
N VAL A 152 0.07 -8.79 17.19
CA VAL A 152 -1.01 -8.11 17.90
C VAL A 152 -2.32 -8.31 17.16
N VAL A 153 -3.32 -8.75 17.93
CA VAL A 153 -4.71 -8.99 17.52
C VAL A 153 -5.50 -7.69 17.73
N GLY A 154 -6.10 -7.17 16.66
CA GLY A 154 -7.03 -6.05 16.72
C GLY A 154 -8.47 -6.51 16.98
N GLU A 155 -9.35 -5.60 17.41
CA GLU A 155 -10.79 -5.87 17.49
C GLU A 155 -11.44 -5.80 16.08
N GLY A 156 -12.25 -6.78 15.74
CA GLY A 156 -12.96 -6.83 14.47
C GLY A 156 -12.29 -7.67 13.39
N THR A 157 -13.10 -8.14 12.44
CA THR A 157 -12.68 -9.18 11.46
C THR A 157 -12.92 -8.79 10.00
N THR A 158 -13.09 -7.50 9.72
CA THR A 158 -13.22 -6.99 8.34
C THR A 158 -11.92 -7.13 7.55
N SER A 159 -12.02 -7.24 6.22
CA SER A 159 -10.85 -7.32 5.32
C SER A 159 -9.86 -6.15 5.50
N SER A 160 -10.36 -4.99 5.97
CA SER A 160 -9.54 -3.82 6.35
C SER A 160 -8.73 -4.01 7.64
N VAL A 161 -9.29 -4.60 8.70
CA VAL A 161 -8.56 -4.90 9.95
C VAL A 161 -7.59 -6.07 9.72
N LEU A 162 -8.04 -7.11 9.02
CA LEU A 162 -7.21 -8.28 8.72
C LEU A 162 -6.02 -7.99 7.77
N ALA A 163 -5.95 -6.79 7.18
CA ALA A 163 -4.79 -6.31 6.43
C ALA A 163 -3.71 -5.62 7.29
N ASP A 164 -3.97 -5.40 8.58
CA ASP A 164 -3.04 -4.75 9.54
C ASP A 164 -2.64 -5.70 10.71
N GLY A 165 -3.36 -6.81 10.90
CA GLY A 165 -3.05 -7.89 11.86
C GLY A 165 -4.16 -8.94 11.93
N PRO A 166 -4.03 -10.03 12.70
CA PRO A 166 -5.17 -10.86 13.07
C PRO A 166 -6.25 -10.06 13.82
N GLY A 167 -7.49 -10.52 13.76
CA GLY A 167 -8.65 -9.82 14.29
C GLY A 167 -9.50 -10.71 15.20
N HIS A 168 -9.85 -10.21 16.38
CA HIS A 168 -10.79 -10.84 17.29
C HIS A 168 -12.23 -10.66 16.79
N ARG A 169 -13.02 -11.74 16.82
CA ARG A 169 -14.40 -11.76 16.36
C ARG A 169 -15.32 -11.21 17.45
N ARG A 170 -15.89 -10.02 17.20
CA ARG A 170 -16.49 -9.14 18.21
C ARG A 170 -17.72 -9.68 18.95
N ASP A 171 -18.41 -10.69 18.41
CA ASP A 171 -19.52 -11.37 19.11
C ASP A 171 -19.08 -12.51 20.04
N THR A 172 -17.78 -12.83 20.08
CA THR A 172 -17.17 -13.83 20.96
C THR A 172 -16.60 -13.20 22.24
N VAL A 173 -16.13 -14.04 23.17
CA VAL A 173 -15.45 -13.59 24.40
C VAL A 173 -13.97 -13.32 24.12
N LEU A 174 -13.30 -12.48 24.91
CA LEU A 174 -11.86 -12.25 24.71
C LEU A 174 -11.04 -13.49 25.10
N PRO A 175 -9.83 -13.67 24.53
CA PRO A 175 -8.94 -14.78 24.91
C PRO A 175 -8.66 -14.78 26.42
N GLY A 176 -8.77 -15.95 27.05
CA GLY A 176 -8.60 -16.16 28.49
C GLY A 176 -9.92 -16.24 29.25
N GLN A 177 -11.02 -15.78 28.66
CA GLN A 177 -12.34 -15.79 29.28
C GLN A 177 -13.05 -17.13 29.13
N ALA A 178 -13.97 -17.42 30.05
CA ALA A 178 -14.90 -18.54 29.96
C ALA A 178 -15.78 -18.45 28.69
N GLY A 179 -15.90 -19.56 27.96
CA GLY A 179 -16.54 -19.64 26.64
C GLY A 179 -15.54 -19.84 25.50
N THR A 180 -15.94 -19.50 24.28
CA THR A 180 -15.09 -19.62 23.08
C THR A 180 -14.77 -18.25 22.49
N SER A 181 -13.49 -17.92 22.44
CA SER A 181 -12.96 -16.79 21.67
C SER A 181 -12.64 -17.21 20.24
N VAL A 182 -12.77 -16.31 19.27
CA VAL A 182 -12.40 -16.58 17.87
C VAL A 182 -11.48 -15.47 17.35
N ILE A 183 -10.33 -15.86 16.79
CA ILE A 183 -9.39 -14.95 16.13
C ILE A 183 -9.28 -15.36 14.66
N MET A 184 -9.46 -14.40 13.75
CA MET A 184 -9.30 -14.56 12.32
C MET A 184 -7.98 -13.95 11.83
N GLY A 185 -7.39 -14.47 10.76
CA GLY A 185 -6.19 -13.91 10.15
C GLY A 185 -5.96 -14.42 8.73
N ARG A 186 -5.09 -13.73 7.99
CA ARG A 186 -4.81 -14.00 6.58
C ARG A 186 -3.86 -15.18 6.37
N GLN A 187 -4.10 -15.95 5.31
CA GLN A 187 -3.21 -17.03 4.84
C GLN A 187 -2.05 -16.47 3.99
N ALA A 188 -2.25 -15.39 3.25
CA ALA A 188 -1.28 -14.76 2.36
C ALA A 188 -1.49 -13.23 2.29
N ALA A 189 -0.55 -12.49 1.66
CA ALA A 189 -0.47 -11.02 1.70
C ALA A 189 -0.42 -10.42 3.12
N TYR A 190 -0.08 -9.14 3.27
CA TYR A 190 -0.21 -8.39 4.54
C TYR A 190 0.33 -9.16 5.77
N GLY A 191 1.57 -9.62 5.71
CA GLY A 191 2.20 -10.48 6.73
C GLY A 191 1.91 -11.98 6.56
N GLY A 192 0.70 -12.36 6.12
CA GLY A 192 0.23 -13.73 6.08
C GLY A 192 0.33 -14.45 7.43
N PRO A 193 -0.06 -13.82 8.56
CA PRO A 193 0.28 -14.29 9.91
C PRO A 193 -0.18 -15.72 10.21
N PHE A 194 -1.22 -16.20 9.53
CA PHE A 194 -1.78 -17.54 9.73
C PHE A 194 -1.47 -18.52 8.58
N ALA A 195 -0.49 -18.21 7.73
CA ALA A 195 -0.02 -19.09 6.65
C ALA A 195 0.36 -20.50 7.12
N GLU A 196 0.96 -20.61 8.32
CA GLU A 196 1.47 -21.86 8.88
C GLU A 196 0.55 -22.52 9.92
N LEU A 197 -0.67 -22.02 10.18
CA LEU A 197 -1.57 -22.64 11.17
C LEU A 197 -1.88 -24.13 10.88
N ALA A 198 -1.81 -24.54 9.61
CA ALA A 198 -2.00 -25.92 9.18
C ALA A 198 -0.89 -26.90 9.63
N THR A 199 0.26 -26.39 10.11
CA THR A 199 1.38 -27.24 10.58
C THR A 199 1.33 -27.54 12.08
N LEU A 200 0.43 -26.88 12.82
CA LEU A 200 0.33 -27.01 14.28
C LEU A 200 -0.17 -28.41 14.69
N ALA A 201 0.65 -29.11 15.46
CA ALA A 201 0.29 -30.44 15.98
C ALA A 201 -0.64 -30.33 17.21
N PRO A 202 -1.57 -31.29 17.41
CA PRO A 202 -2.24 -31.48 18.70
C PRO A 202 -1.22 -31.56 19.85
N GLY A 203 -1.51 -30.88 20.96
CA GLY A 203 -0.59 -30.74 22.08
C GLY A 203 0.40 -29.57 21.97
N THR A 204 0.43 -28.82 20.86
CA THR A 204 1.28 -27.62 20.74
C THR A 204 0.79 -26.53 21.70
N GLU A 205 1.68 -25.98 22.51
CA GLU A 205 1.36 -24.92 23.48
C GLU A 205 1.78 -23.54 22.98
N PHE A 206 0.96 -22.53 23.30
CA PHE A 206 1.14 -21.14 22.88
C PHE A 206 0.47 -20.17 23.87
N THR A 207 0.75 -18.87 23.76
CA THR A 207 0.24 -17.87 24.72
C THR A 207 -0.53 -16.73 24.04
N VAL A 208 -1.48 -16.16 24.79
CA VAL A 208 -2.22 -14.95 24.41
C VAL A 208 -2.28 -14.00 25.60
N THR A 209 -1.65 -12.82 25.48
CA THR A 209 -1.66 -11.80 26.54
C THR A 209 -2.73 -10.74 26.27
N THR A 210 -3.58 -10.46 27.26
CA THR A 210 -4.72 -9.54 27.19
C THR A 210 -4.72 -8.57 28.38
N GLY A 211 -5.72 -7.67 28.45
CA GLY A 211 -5.96 -6.82 29.62
C GLY A 211 -6.24 -7.59 30.93
N GLN A 212 -6.52 -8.90 30.88
CA GLN A 212 -6.70 -9.77 32.06
C GLN A 212 -5.47 -10.64 32.38
N GLY A 213 -4.36 -10.48 31.66
CA GLY A 213 -3.10 -11.20 31.89
C GLY A 213 -2.66 -12.10 30.74
N GLU A 214 -1.71 -12.99 31.02
CA GLU A 214 -1.16 -13.96 30.07
C GLU A 214 -1.92 -15.29 30.16
N HIS A 215 -2.42 -15.77 29.03
CA HIS A 215 -3.25 -16.96 28.94
C HIS A 215 -2.57 -18.07 28.14
N GLY A 216 -2.36 -19.22 28.76
CA GLY A 216 -1.74 -20.38 28.14
C GLY A 216 -2.78 -21.25 27.44
N TYR A 217 -2.49 -21.66 26.19
CA TYR A 217 -3.34 -22.50 25.37
C TYR A 217 -2.62 -23.74 24.87
N ARG A 218 -3.38 -24.81 24.64
CA ARG A 218 -2.91 -26.04 23.98
C ARG A 218 -3.80 -26.38 22.79
N VAL A 219 -3.19 -26.59 21.62
CA VAL A 219 -3.90 -27.00 20.40
C VAL A 219 -4.55 -28.37 20.60
N LEU A 220 -5.87 -28.44 20.39
CA LEU A 220 -6.63 -29.69 20.35
C LEU A 220 -6.50 -30.35 18.97
N GLY A 221 -6.51 -29.55 17.91
CA GLY A 221 -6.25 -30.00 16.55
C GLY A 221 -6.64 -29.00 15.48
N VAL A 222 -6.24 -29.31 14.24
CA VAL A 222 -6.66 -28.62 13.03
C VAL A 222 -7.95 -29.26 12.51
N ARG A 223 -8.95 -28.45 12.20
CA ARG A 223 -10.18 -28.85 11.51
C ARG A 223 -10.30 -28.22 10.13
N LEU A 224 -10.74 -29.05 9.20
CA LEU A 224 -11.09 -28.73 7.83
C LEU A 224 -12.62 -28.53 7.68
N PRO A 225 -13.09 -28.08 6.51
CA PRO A 225 -14.52 -27.97 6.23
C PRO A 225 -15.21 -29.33 6.23
N GLY A 226 -16.38 -29.41 6.87
CA GLY A 226 -17.12 -30.66 7.02
C GLY A 226 -16.75 -31.50 8.25
N ASP A 227 -15.63 -31.19 8.94
CA ASP A 227 -15.31 -31.80 10.23
C ASP A 227 -16.36 -31.45 11.29
N PRO A 228 -16.59 -32.34 12.28
CA PRO A 228 -17.55 -32.09 13.35
C PRO A 228 -17.21 -30.79 14.11
N LEU A 229 -18.27 -30.08 14.52
CA LEU A 229 -18.12 -28.96 15.45
C LEU A 229 -17.63 -29.49 16.80
N PRO A 230 -16.70 -28.78 17.48
CA PRO A 230 -16.31 -29.12 18.84
C PRO A 230 -17.51 -29.01 19.77
N GLN A 231 -17.51 -29.79 20.85
CA GLN A 231 -18.52 -29.61 21.90
C GLN A 231 -18.33 -28.21 22.52
N PRO A 232 -19.42 -27.48 22.82
CA PRO A 232 -19.31 -26.22 23.55
C PRO A 232 -18.57 -26.44 24.88
N PRO A 233 -17.70 -25.50 25.31
CA PRO A 233 -17.06 -25.58 26.61
C PRO A 233 -18.08 -25.60 27.75
N ALA A 234 -17.70 -26.19 28.89
CA ALA A 234 -18.42 -26.01 30.14
C ALA A 234 -18.43 -24.53 30.57
N GLN A 235 -19.29 -24.18 31.54
CA GLN A 235 -19.48 -22.79 31.96
C GLN A 235 -18.21 -22.14 32.51
N ASP A 236 -17.31 -22.93 33.09
CA ASP A 236 -16.03 -22.50 33.68
C ASP A 236 -14.82 -22.84 32.78
N GLU A 237 -15.01 -23.12 31.49
CA GLU A 237 -13.95 -23.51 30.56
C GLU A 237 -13.71 -22.46 29.46
N GLY A 238 -12.43 -22.19 29.18
CA GLY A 238 -12.00 -21.39 28.01
C GLY A 238 -11.68 -22.24 26.78
N ARG A 239 -11.98 -21.71 25.59
CA ARG A 239 -11.53 -22.20 24.28
C ARG A 239 -11.14 -21.04 23.37
N LEU A 240 -10.21 -21.30 22.47
CA LEU A 240 -9.84 -20.37 21.39
C LEU A 240 -9.85 -21.12 20.06
N THR A 241 -10.55 -20.57 19.07
CA THR A 241 -10.46 -21.03 17.67
C THR A 241 -9.73 -19.99 16.84
N LEU A 242 -8.56 -20.35 16.30
CA LEU A 242 -7.87 -19.59 15.27
C LEU A 242 -8.45 -19.94 13.89
N VAL A 243 -8.64 -18.97 13.01
CA VAL A 243 -9.36 -19.13 11.74
C VAL A 243 -8.59 -18.47 10.60
N THR A 244 -8.35 -19.20 9.51
CA THR A 244 -7.64 -18.74 8.32
C THR A 244 -8.22 -19.38 7.05
N ALA A 245 -7.82 -18.91 5.88
CA ALA A 245 -8.21 -19.55 4.62
C ALA A 245 -7.55 -20.94 4.45
N HIS A 246 -8.20 -21.78 3.64
CA HIS A 246 -7.67 -23.05 3.16
C HIS A 246 -7.68 -23.11 1.64
N GLY A 247 -6.73 -23.84 1.07
CA GLY A 247 -6.48 -23.90 -0.37
C GLY A 247 -5.17 -23.23 -0.73
N ARG A 248 -5.10 -22.66 -1.94
CA ARG A 248 -3.86 -22.11 -2.50
C ARG A 248 -3.66 -20.67 -2.02
N PRO A 249 -2.40 -20.22 -1.79
CA PRO A 249 -2.12 -18.81 -1.55
C PRO A 249 -2.75 -17.92 -2.63
N PHE A 250 -3.40 -16.83 -2.21
CA PHE A 250 -4.16 -15.91 -3.06
C PHE A 250 -5.42 -16.49 -3.76
N LEU A 251 -5.79 -17.75 -3.51
CA LEU A 251 -6.96 -18.43 -4.07
C LEU A 251 -7.58 -19.38 -3.02
N PRO A 252 -8.30 -18.85 -2.02
CA PRO A 252 -8.96 -19.65 -0.99
C PRO A 252 -10.09 -20.48 -1.62
N GLU A 253 -10.20 -21.72 -1.18
CA GLU A 253 -11.30 -22.63 -1.55
C GLU A 253 -12.29 -22.76 -0.37
N ASP A 254 -11.80 -22.73 0.88
CA ASP A 254 -12.63 -22.77 2.10
C ASP A 254 -11.84 -22.23 3.32
N VAL A 255 -12.18 -22.64 4.55
CA VAL A 255 -11.70 -22.09 5.83
C VAL A 255 -11.14 -23.18 6.75
N LEU A 256 -9.87 -23.03 7.14
CA LEU A 256 -9.19 -23.86 8.13
C LEU A 256 -9.38 -23.27 9.54
N ARG A 257 -9.54 -24.15 10.53
CA ARG A 257 -9.72 -23.77 11.94
C ARG A 257 -8.75 -24.56 12.81
N VAL A 258 -8.15 -23.91 13.80
CA VAL A 258 -7.35 -24.58 14.84
C VAL A 258 -8.00 -24.31 16.18
N ASP A 259 -8.52 -25.34 16.81
CA ASP A 259 -9.13 -25.23 18.15
C ASP A 259 -8.07 -25.48 19.22
N ALA A 260 -8.15 -24.73 20.32
CA ALA A 260 -7.28 -24.86 21.47
C ALA A 260 -8.05 -24.81 22.80
N GLU A 261 -7.61 -25.60 23.77
CA GLU A 261 -8.04 -25.54 25.17
C GLU A 261 -7.24 -24.48 25.93
N LEU A 262 -7.91 -23.73 26.81
CA LEU A 262 -7.25 -22.86 27.78
C LEU A 262 -6.69 -23.74 28.91
N VAL A 263 -5.39 -23.63 29.20
CA VAL A 263 -4.70 -24.41 30.25
C VAL A 263 -4.26 -23.56 31.45
N SER A 264 -4.44 -22.24 31.39
CA SER A 264 -4.26 -21.30 32.51
C SER A 264 -5.59 -21.03 33.24
N GLU A 265 -5.53 -20.21 34.30
CA GLU A 265 -6.73 -19.76 35.03
C GLU A 265 -7.75 -19.06 34.12
N VAL A 266 -9.00 -19.52 34.19
CA VAL A 266 -10.12 -19.06 33.35
C VAL A 266 -10.67 -17.75 33.92
N GLN A 267 -10.69 -16.71 33.11
CA GLN A 267 -11.16 -15.39 33.51
C GLN A 267 -12.69 -15.24 33.36
N PRO A 268 -13.34 -14.44 34.21
CA PRO A 268 -14.76 -14.13 34.04
C PRO A 268 -14.98 -13.30 32.76
N ALA A 269 -15.95 -13.73 31.95
CA ALA A 269 -16.42 -12.98 30.78
C ALA A 269 -17.44 -11.90 31.22
N PRO A 270 -17.25 -10.61 30.88
CA PRO A 270 -18.26 -9.59 31.13
C PRO A 270 -19.48 -9.75 30.20
N GLY A 271 -20.58 -9.09 30.54
CA GLY A 271 -21.81 -9.12 29.75
C GLY A 271 -21.59 -8.61 28.31
N ARG A 272 -22.02 -9.40 27.33
CA ARG A 272 -21.90 -9.06 25.90
C ARG A 272 -23.02 -8.12 25.45
N VAL A 273 -22.63 -7.08 24.71
CA VAL A 273 -23.49 -6.12 24.01
C VAL A 273 -23.74 -6.58 22.56
N ILE A 274 -22.72 -7.13 21.90
CA ILE A 274 -22.83 -7.78 20.59
C ILE A 274 -23.13 -9.26 20.82
N ALA A 275 -24.31 -9.69 20.37
CA ALA A 275 -24.76 -11.07 20.52
C ALA A 275 -24.21 -11.98 19.41
N ALA A 276 -24.06 -13.27 19.73
CA ALA A 276 -23.56 -14.27 18.78
C ALA A 276 -24.45 -14.31 17.52
N GLY A 277 -23.84 -14.11 16.35
CA GLY A 277 -24.54 -14.10 15.06
C GLY A 277 -25.17 -12.77 14.66
N THR A 278 -25.03 -11.69 15.43
CA THR A 278 -25.51 -10.34 15.03
C THR A 278 -24.42 -9.47 14.38
N LEU A 279 -23.32 -10.08 13.89
CA LEU A 279 -22.25 -9.36 13.22
C LEU A 279 -22.66 -8.92 11.79
N PRO A 280 -22.18 -7.77 11.32
CA PRO A 280 -22.23 -7.38 9.91
C PRO A 280 -21.63 -8.45 8.97
N PRO A 281 -22.17 -8.67 7.75
CA PRO A 281 -21.68 -9.71 6.83
C PRO A 281 -20.20 -9.60 6.45
N GLU A 282 -19.67 -8.37 6.42
CA GLU A 282 -18.25 -8.00 6.23
C GLU A 282 -17.28 -8.58 7.30
N GLU A 283 -17.81 -9.14 8.39
CA GLU A 283 -17.07 -9.86 9.44
C GLU A 283 -17.29 -11.39 9.39
N GLY A 284 -17.94 -11.90 8.33
CA GLY A 284 -18.02 -13.33 8.05
C GLY A 284 -16.66 -13.91 7.63
N THR A 285 -16.46 -15.22 7.81
CA THR A 285 -15.27 -15.89 7.28
C THR A 285 -15.28 -15.90 5.75
N LEU A 286 -14.20 -15.44 5.10
CA LEU A 286 -14.08 -15.19 3.66
C LEU A 286 -14.95 -14.03 3.12
N ALA A 287 -15.46 -13.14 3.98
CA ALA A 287 -16.22 -11.97 3.55
C ALA A 287 -15.32 -10.84 2.99
N GLY A 288 -15.86 -10.07 2.03
CA GLY A 288 -15.28 -8.80 1.56
C GLY A 288 -16.11 -7.59 2.03
N ASP A 289 -15.56 -6.39 1.89
CA ASP A 289 -16.27 -5.12 2.12
C ASP A 289 -16.79 -4.56 0.79
N ASP A 290 -18.02 -4.94 0.41
CA ASP A 290 -18.67 -4.49 -0.83
C ASP A 290 -18.74 -2.96 -0.98
N ARG A 291 -18.68 -2.19 0.12
CA ARG A 291 -18.73 -0.71 0.06
C ARG A 291 -17.46 -0.14 -0.57
N ALA A 292 -16.36 -0.87 -0.54
CA ALA A 292 -15.11 -0.47 -1.18
C ALA A 292 -15.24 -0.29 -2.71
N TRP A 293 -16.25 -0.87 -3.37
CA TRP A 293 -16.50 -0.64 -4.81
C TRP A 293 -16.65 0.84 -5.17
N ILE A 294 -17.28 1.64 -4.31
CA ILE A 294 -17.44 3.08 -4.53
C ILE A 294 -16.05 3.75 -4.56
N ALA A 295 -15.18 3.38 -3.61
CA ALA A 295 -13.83 3.90 -3.54
C ALA A 295 -12.96 3.41 -4.72
N VAL A 296 -13.07 2.13 -5.13
CA VAL A 296 -12.37 1.59 -6.32
C VAL A 296 -12.75 2.38 -7.58
N VAL A 297 -14.04 2.70 -7.78
CA VAL A 297 -14.50 3.52 -8.92
C VAL A 297 -13.94 4.94 -8.84
N LEU A 298 -13.99 5.59 -7.67
CA LEU A 298 -13.47 6.95 -7.49
C LEU A 298 -11.95 7.04 -7.70
N TYR A 299 -11.18 6.10 -7.14
CA TYR A 299 -9.73 6.04 -7.39
C TYR A 299 -9.41 5.66 -8.85
N GLY A 300 -10.18 4.78 -9.48
CA GLY A 300 -10.03 4.47 -10.91
C GLY A 300 -10.28 5.70 -11.81
N GLN A 301 -11.30 6.50 -11.50
CA GLN A 301 -11.54 7.79 -12.15
C GLN A 301 -10.39 8.78 -11.89
N ALA A 302 -9.88 8.88 -10.66
CA ALA A 302 -8.76 9.74 -10.32
C ALA A 302 -7.46 9.33 -11.07
N VAL A 303 -7.17 8.04 -11.17
CA VAL A 303 -6.04 7.50 -11.97
C VAL A 303 -6.21 7.85 -13.45
N ALA A 304 -7.41 7.68 -14.01
CA ALA A 304 -7.68 8.02 -15.41
C ALA A 304 -7.52 9.52 -15.70
N ILE A 305 -8.05 10.38 -14.81
CA ILE A 305 -7.90 11.84 -14.90
C ILE A 305 -6.43 12.25 -14.76
N ALA A 306 -5.70 11.70 -13.79
CA ALA A 306 -4.28 11.96 -13.61
C ALA A 306 -3.47 11.54 -14.84
N ALA A 307 -3.72 10.34 -15.39
CA ALA A 307 -3.06 9.86 -16.60
C ALA A 307 -3.35 10.75 -17.82
N ALA A 308 -4.57 11.25 -17.97
CA ALA A 308 -4.93 12.21 -19.02
C ALA A 308 -4.21 13.57 -18.85
N VAL A 309 -4.19 14.12 -17.64
CA VAL A 309 -3.49 15.38 -17.31
C VAL A 309 -1.98 15.25 -17.51
N ILE A 310 -1.36 14.14 -17.10
CA ILE A 310 0.07 13.87 -17.29
C ILE A 310 0.40 13.68 -18.78
N THR A 311 -0.48 13.04 -19.55
CA THR A 311 -0.34 12.89 -21.01
C THR A 311 -0.43 14.25 -21.70
N TRP A 312 -1.37 15.12 -21.32
CA TRP A 312 -1.47 16.49 -21.81
C TRP A 312 -0.25 17.35 -21.43
N ALA A 313 0.19 17.29 -20.17
CA ALA A 313 1.38 17.99 -19.68
C ALA A 313 2.66 17.53 -20.41
N ARG A 314 2.77 16.24 -20.75
CA ARG A 314 3.86 15.70 -21.56
C ARG A 314 3.94 16.33 -22.95
N PHE A 315 2.79 16.61 -23.59
CA PHE A 315 2.76 17.37 -24.85
C PHE A 315 3.05 18.86 -24.65
N ARG A 316 2.66 19.45 -23.51
CA ARG A 316 2.73 20.91 -23.29
C ARG A 316 4.05 21.43 -22.70
N TRP A 317 4.74 20.62 -21.88
CA TRP A 317 5.95 20.99 -21.12
C TRP A 317 7.12 20.01 -21.30
N GLY A 318 6.91 18.88 -21.97
CA GLY A 318 7.95 17.88 -22.26
C GLY A 318 7.87 16.62 -21.37
N PRO A 319 8.44 15.49 -21.83
CA PRO A 319 8.21 14.18 -21.23
C PRO A 319 8.93 13.97 -19.89
N ARG A 320 10.07 14.63 -19.63
CA ARG A 320 10.83 14.46 -18.39
C ARG A 320 10.12 15.14 -17.22
N GLN A 321 9.71 16.39 -17.44
CA GLN A 321 8.98 17.24 -16.50
C GLN A 321 7.65 16.58 -16.09
N ALA A 322 6.87 16.12 -17.08
CA ALA A 322 5.59 15.46 -16.84
C ALA A 322 5.73 14.15 -16.05
N TRP A 323 6.79 13.36 -16.29
CA TRP A 323 7.02 12.13 -15.51
C TRP A 323 7.51 12.38 -14.09
N ILE A 324 8.35 13.40 -13.85
CA ILE A 324 8.84 13.74 -12.49
C ILE A 324 7.68 14.10 -11.55
N VAL A 325 6.71 14.88 -12.03
CA VAL A 325 5.51 15.24 -11.24
C VAL A 325 4.45 14.14 -11.30
N GLY A 326 4.31 13.46 -12.44
CA GLY A 326 3.25 12.48 -12.67
C GLY A 326 3.45 11.12 -12.01
N ALA A 327 4.70 10.63 -11.90
CA ALA A 327 4.97 9.31 -11.32
C ALA A 327 4.60 9.21 -9.83
N PRO A 328 4.91 10.20 -8.95
CA PRO A 328 4.46 10.17 -7.55
C PRO A 328 2.92 10.18 -7.42
N VAL A 329 2.22 10.97 -8.26
CA VAL A 329 0.75 11.08 -8.22
C VAL A 329 0.09 9.78 -8.69
N LEU A 330 0.55 9.19 -9.81
CA LEU A 330 0.04 7.90 -10.28
C LEU A 330 0.41 6.75 -9.33
N GLY A 331 1.58 6.79 -8.71
CA GLY A 331 1.98 5.84 -7.67
C GLY A 331 1.05 5.89 -6.46
N PHE A 332 0.83 7.07 -5.89
CA PHE A 332 -0.08 7.26 -4.76
C PHE A 332 -1.52 6.82 -5.08
N LEU A 333 -2.07 7.25 -6.23
CA LEU A 333 -3.43 6.88 -6.63
C LEU A 333 -3.56 5.39 -6.96
N GLY A 334 -2.55 4.78 -7.59
CA GLY A 334 -2.51 3.35 -7.89
C GLY A 334 -2.41 2.47 -6.64
N LEU A 335 -1.56 2.83 -5.67
CA LEU A 335 -1.47 2.15 -4.38
C LEU A 335 -2.78 2.32 -3.58
N SER A 336 -3.35 3.52 -3.57
CA SER A 336 -4.65 3.77 -2.92
C SER A 336 -5.77 2.93 -3.55
N MET A 337 -5.78 2.81 -4.89
CA MET A 337 -6.72 1.94 -5.61
C MET A 337 -6.51 0.46 -5.26
N ALA A 338 -5.26 0.01 -5.16
CA ALA A 338 -4.93 -1.36 -4.75
C ALA A 338 -5.39 -1.68 -3.32
N ASP A 339 -5.23 -0.76 -2.36
CA ASP A 339 -5.76 -0.91 -1.00
C ASP A 339 -7.31 -0.93 -0.93
N GLN A 340 -8.02 -0.35 -1.91
CA GLN A 340 -9.48 -0.52 -2.00
C GLN A 340 -9.88 -1.84 -2.67
N ILE A 341 -9.14 -2.28 -3.70
CA ILE A 341 -9.34 -3.60 -4.32
C ILE A 341 -9.10 -4.71 -3.27
N ALA A 342 -8.09 -4.56 -2.42
CA ALA A 342 -7.79 -5.50 -1.34
C ALA A 342 -8.89 -5.62 -0.27
N ARG A 343 -9.79 -4.63 -0.14
CA ARG A 343 -10.96 -4.71 0.76
C ARG A 343 -12.11 -5.51 0.17
N LEU A 344 -12.24 -5.53 -1.17
CA LEU A 344 -13.19 -6.38 -1.90
C LEU A 344 -12.78 -7.85 -1.87
N LEU A 345 -11.48 -8.13 -1.70
CA LEU A 345 -10.98 -9.48 -1.50
C LEU A 345 -11.44 -10.04 -0.14
N PRO A 346 -11.78 -11.34 -0.07
CA PRO A 346 -11.98 -12.07 1.19
C PRO A 346 -11.03 -11.68 2.32
N ASN A 347 -11.56 -11.56 3.53
CA ASN A 347 -10.82 -11.10 4.71
C ASN A 347 -9.72 -12.07 5.17
N LEU A 348 -9.86 -13.38 4.92
CA LEU A 348 -8.86 -14.41 5.27
C LEU A 348 -7.81 -14.69 4.16
N LEU A 349 -7.90 -14.02 3.00
CA LEU A 349 -6.95 -14.15 1.89
C LEU A 349 -5.53 -13.82 2.33
#